data_AF-A0A7K4JFK4-F1
#
_entry.id   AF-A0A7K4JFK4-F1
#
_cell.length_a   1.000
_cell.length_b   1.000
_cell.length_c   1.000
_cell.angle_alpha   90.00
_cell.angle_beta   90.00
_cell.angle_gamma   90.00
#
_symmetry.space_group_name_H-M   'P 1'
#
loop_
_entity.id
_entity.type
_entity.pdbx_description
1 polymer ?
#
loop_
_entity_poly.entity_id
_entity_poly.type
_entity_poly.pdbx_seq_one_letter_code
_entity_poly.pdbx_strand_id
1 'polypeptide(L)'
;LPLFSFSYSGGKDSCYNMMQCVAAGHQIVALANLRPAENTGQNDELDSYMYQTVGHHAIDLYADALDLPLYRGFIKGSSVNTGRLYTTCQEDEVEDLYHLLKLVKDKEEVEGVSVGAILSDYQRVRVEDVCRRLNLQPLAYLWRRNQETLLKEMISSNIQAIIIKVASFGLDPDKHLGKALDQMEPHLLELYEKYGVHVCGEGGEYETFTLDCPLFKKKIVVDSAEVVMHSDDAFAPVAYLHFLKLHLEKKASASMVNDCTCEVSCKDDIFPASEEDEPQENTAVVWKSLKHNSWDFTKIFGSSGRSQNGYQWFSGITAHFLPSKGKNAQEAAREAFSSLQANMTSKGLKLKDIILVHLYMKSMKDFEVINSVYVTEFDLCPPARVCVETLLPDGVLFLIDCLAHKYDVAMDDVLHDEKLVMHVQSISHWAPASIGPYSQSIKVRNLSY
;
A
#
# COMPACT_ATOMS: atom_id res chain seq x y z
N LEU A 1 9.70 -14.22 -11.78
CA LEU A 1 10.34 -12.89 -11.97
C LEU A 1 11.26 -12.64 -10.78
N PRO A 2 12.53 -12.27 -10.98
CA PRO A 2 13.42 -11.92 -9.87
C PRO A 2 12.98 -10.60 -9.24
N LEU A 3 12.76 -10.57 -7.92
CA LEU A 3 12.09 -9.47 -7.23
C LEU A 3 12.78 -9.18 -5.91
N PHE A 4 13.14 -7.92 -5.72
CA PHE A 4 13.88 -7.49 -4.54
C PHE A 4 12.96 -7.40 -3.33
N SER A 5 13.41 -7.96 -2.21
CA SER A 5 12.79 -7.68 -0.93
C SER A 5 13.64 -6.74 -0.13
N PHE A 6 13.01 -5.64 0.24
CA PHE A 6 13.55 -4.71 1.22
C PHE A 6 13.15 -5.21 2.62
N SER A 7 14.15 -5.48 3.47
CA SER A 7 13.91 -5.76 4.89
C SER A 7 14.29 -4.52 5.66
N TYR A 8 13.27 -3.89 6.21
CA TYR A 8 13.39 -2.56 6.75
C TYR A 8 14.16 -2.51 8.05
N SER A 9 14.00 -3.56 8.85
CA SER A 9 14.32 -3.52 10.26
C SER A 9 14.91 -4.80 10.82
N GLY A 10 15.08 -5.83 9.98
CA GLY A 10 15.35 -7.19 10.47
C GLY A 10 14.23 -7.78 11.33
N GLY A 11 13.13 -7.06 11.52
CA GLY A 11 12.02 -7.53 12.34
C GLY A 11 11.24 -8.67 11.70
N LYS A 12 10.33 -9.21 12.51
CA LYS A 12 9.43 -10.31 12.14
C LYS A 12 8.66 -10.03 10.85
N ASP A 13 8.20 -8.79 10.66
CA ASP A 13 7.29 -8.44 9.56
C ASP A 13 8.02 -8.41 8.22
N SER A 14 9.24 -7.88 8.23
CA SER A 14 10.10 -7.88 7.05
C SER A 14 10.46 -9.30 6.62
N CYS A 15 10.82 -10.18 7.59
CA CYS A 15 11.15 -11.58 7.30
C CYS A 15 9.94 -12.39 6.84
N TYR A 16 8.77 -12.16 7.44
CA TYR A 16 7.56 -12.85 7.04
C TYR A 16 7.06 -12.40 5.67
N ASN A 17 7.11 -11.09 5.36
CA ASN A 17 6.73 -10.61 4.02
C ASN A 17 7.68 -11.16 2.94
N MET A 18 8.97 -11.33 3.23
CA MET A 18 9.90 -12.06 2.34
C MET A 18 9.43 -13.48 2.05
N MET A 19 8.98 -14.21 3.07
CA MET A 19 8.45 -15.56 2.89
C MET A 19 7.18 -15.57 2.03
N GLN A 20 6.29 -14.60 2.21
CA GLN A 20 5.10 -14.44 1.37
C GLN A 20 5.47 -14.14 -0.10
N CYS A 21 6.49 -13.32 -0.34
CA CYS A 21 6.98 -13.09 -1.70
C CYS A 21 7.49 -14.39 -2.34
N VAL A 22 8.29 -15.17 -1.63
CA VAL A 22 8.80 -16.45 -2.13
C VAL A 22 7.65 -17.42 -2.42
N ALA A 23 6.66 -17.49 -1.52
CA ALA A 23 5.45 -18.31 -1.73
C ALA A 23 4.65 -17.86 -2.97
N ALA A 24 4.62 -16.56 -3.27
CA ALA A 24 4.01 -16.01 -4.48
C ALA A 24 4.85 -16.19 -5.77
N GLY A 25 5.96 -16.94 -5.72
CA GLY A 25 6.81 -17.23 -6.87
C GLY A 25 7.84 -16.15 -7.19
N HIS A 26 8.13 -15.27 -6.24
CA HIS A 26 9.12 -14.21 -6.37
C HIS A 26 10.48 -14.68 -5.82
N GLN A 27 11.58 -14.22 -6.41
CA GLN A 27 12.93 -14.56 -5.95
C GLN A 27 13.59 -13.35 -5.31
N ILE A 28 13.99 -13.45 -4.05
CA ILE A 28 14.74 -12.39 -3.35
C ILE A 28 16.19 -12.33 -3.87
N VAL A 29 16.61 -11.17 -4.36
CA VAL A 29 17.94 -11.00 -5.00
C VAL A 29 18.94 -10.17 -4.19
N ALA A 30 18.46 -9.27 -3.34
CA ALA A 30 19.31 -8.43 -2.52
C ALA A 30 18.50 -7.90 -1.32
N LEU A 31 19.19 -7.30 -0.35
CA LEU A 31 18.63 -6.65 0.83
C LEU A 31 18.98 -5.16 0.82
N ALA A 32 18.11 -4.32 1.36
CA ALA A 32 18.47 -2.93 1.66
C ALA A 32 17.98 -2.50 3.04
N ASN A 33 18.72 -1.60 3.67
CA ASN A 33 18.42 -1.06 5.00
C ASN A 33 18.86 0.41 5.11
N LEU A 34 18.01 1.25 5.67
CA LEU A 34 18.37 2.60 6.11
C LEU A 34 18.70 2.57 7.60
N ARG A 35 19.77 3.27 7.98
CA ARG A 35 20.27 3.28 9.36
C ARG A 35 20.58 4.71 9.84
N PRO A 36 20.60 4.95 11.16
CA PRO A 36 21.11 6.19 11.73
C PRO A 36 22.52 6.54 11.21
N ALA A 37 22.82 7.83 11.10
CA ALA A 37 24.16 8.30 10.77
C ALA A 37 25.14 8.05 11.93
N GLU A 38 26.40 7.73 11.63
CA GLU A 38 27.41 7.34 12.64
C GLU A 38 27.71 8.43 13.69
N ASN A 39 27.32 9.68 13.41
CA ASN A 39 27.55 10.85 14.24
C ASN A 39 26.42 11.16 15.24
N THR A 40 25.36 10.34 15.35
CA THR A 40 24.27 10.53 16.32
C THR A 40 24.63 10.12 17.75
N GLY A 41 25.85 9.60 17.98
CA GLY A 41 26.41 9.32 19.31
C GLY A 41 25.64 8.24 20.06
N GLN A 42 25.95 6.96 19.82
CA GLN A 42 25.40 5.77 20.52
C GLN A 42 23.87 5.67 20.66
N ASN A 43 23.09 6.60 20.13
CA ASN A 43 21.64 6.55 20.22
C ASN A 43 21.10 5.75 19.03
N ASP A 44 20.83 4.47 19.30
CA ASP A 44 20.29 3.53 18.31
C ASP A 44 18.82 3.81 17.99
N GLU A 45 18.14 4.58 18.84
CA GLU A 45 16.74 4.98 18.69
C GLU A 45 16.65 6.40 18.11
N LEU A 46 16.02 6.52 16.94
CA LEU A 46 15.61 7.80 16.35
C LEU A 46 14.09 7.89 16.34
N ASP A 47 13.54 9.08 16.58
CA ASP A 47 12.12 9.37 16.39
C ASP A 47 11.75 9.41 14.89
N SER A 48 11.70 8.24 14.24
CA SER A 48 11.34 8.09 12.83
C SER A 48 10.00 7.38 12.69
N TYR A 49 9.07 7.99 11.93
CA TYR A 49 7.75 7.38 11.65
C TYR A 49 7.85 6.32 10.58
N MET A 50 8.84 6.49 9.71
CA MET A 50 9.25 5.43 8.83
C MET A 50 9.96 4.37 9.68
N TYR A 51 11.19 4.58 10.16
CA TYR A 51 12.26 3.58 10.33
C TYR A 51 12.38 2.97 11.73
N GLN A 52 12.42 1.63 11.82
CA GLN A 52 13.01 0.98 13.01
C GLN A 52 14.54 1.11 12.92
N THR A 53 15.13 1.71 13.95
CA THR A 53 16.56 1.96 14.03
C THR A 53 17.27 1.07 15.06
N VAL A 54 16.54 0.55 16.05
CA VAL A 54 17.07 -0.41 17.02
C VAL A 54 17.45 -1.72 16.33
N GLY A 55 18.62 -2.25 16.70
CA GLY A 55 19.17 -3.47 16.12
C GLY A 55 19.83 -3.29 14.76
N HIS A 56 19.92 -2.06 14.22
CA HIS A 56 20.50 -1.81 12.90
C HIS A 56 21.96 -2.31 12.79
N HIS A 57 22.72 -2.30 13.88
CA HIS A 57 24.10 -2.82 13.94
C HIS A 57 24.21 -4.30 13.53
N ALA A 58 23.17 -5.09 13.77
CA ALA A 58 23.17 -6.53 13.54
C ALA A 58 22.68 -6.92 12.13
N ILE A 59 22.19 -5.96 11.34
CA ILE A 59 21.65 -6.20 9.99
C ILE A 59 22.71 -6.72 9.02
N ASP A 60 24.00 -6.42 9.23
CA ASP A 60 25.07 -6.95 8.35
C ASP A 60 25.10 -8.49 8.36
N LEU A 61 24.71 -9.13 9.47
CA LEU A 61 24.61 -10.59 9.56
C LEU A 61 23.49 -11.17 8.68
N TYR A 62 22.49 -10.39 8.29
CA TYR A 62 21.41 -10.86 7.41
C TYR A 62 21.94 -11.17 6.02
N ALA A 63 22.91 -10.38 5.53
CA ALA A 63 23.55 -10.62 4.25
C ALA A 63 24.18 -12.01 4.20
N ASP A 64 24.94 -12.36 5.25
CA ASP A 64 25.62 -13.65 5.39
C ASP A 64 24.69 -14.81 5.77
N ALA A 65 23.60 -14.52 6.47
CA ALA A 65 22.58 -15.49 6.86
C ALA A 65 21.71 -15.91 5.67
N LEU A 66 21.31 -14.95 4.83
CA LEU A 66 20.51 -15.20 3.62
C LEU A 66 21.38 -15.50 2.39
N ASP A 67 22.68 -15.16 2.44
CA ASP A 67 23.62 -15.22 1.32
C ASP A 67 23.12 -14.39 0.14
N LEU A 68 22.88 -13.11 0.44
CA LEU A 68 22.40 -12.08 -0.46
C LEU A 68 23.20 -10.78 -0.24
N PRO A 69 23.44 -9.98 -1.30
CA PRO A 69 24.08 -8.68 -1.15
C PRO A 69 23.20 -7.73 -0.33
N LEU A 70 23.83 -6.91 0.51
CA LEU A 70 23.18 -5.92 1.37
C LEU A 70 23.61 -4.50 0.99
N TYR A 71 22.62 -3.65 0.76
CA TYR A 71 22.77 -2.24 0.45
C TYR A 71 22.33 -1.38 1.62
N ARG A 72 23.23 -0.57 2.16
CA ARG A 72 22.93 0.30 3.31
C ARG A 72 23.01 1.77 2.92
N GLY A 73 22.02 2.54 3.38
CA GLY A 73 22.01 3.99 3.29
C GLY A 73 21.87 4.62 4.69
N PHE A 74 22.19 5.90 4.79
CA PHE A 74 21.98 6.66 6.02
C PHE A 74 20.66 7.42 5.95
N ILE A 75 19.95 7.46 7.07
CA ILE A 75 18.82 8.37 7.29
C ILE A 75 19.43 9.76 7.54
N LYS A 76 19.15 10.69 6.63
CA LYS A 76 19.59 12.09 6.70
C LYS A 76 18.42 13.03 6.90
N GLY A 77 17.28 12.70 6.28
CA GLY A 77 16.04 13.43 6.45
C GLY A 77 15.35 13.11 7.77
N SER A 78 14.25 13.81 8.03
CA SER A 78 13.33 13.54 9.14
C SER A 78 11.91 13.33 8.62
N SER A 79 10.97 12.95 9.48
CA SER A 79 9.55 12.80 9.13
C SER A 79 8.90 14.19 8.92
N VAL A 80 9.14 14.83 7.77
CA VAL A 80 8.68 16.20 7.46
C VAL A 80 7.24 16.21 6.95
N ASN A 81 6.97 15.49 5.86
CA ASN A 81 5.62 15.33 5.35
C ASN A 81 4.95 14.20 6.12
N THR A 82 4.08 14.54 7.07
CA THR A 82 3.34 13.57 7.88
C THR A 82 1.90 13.34 7.42
N GLY A 83 1.53 13.89 6.26
CA GLY A 83 0.21 13.74 5.69
C GLY A 83 -0.14 12.31 5.27
N ARG A 84 -1.44 12.08 5.03
CA ARG A 84 -1.99 10.81 4.52
C ARG A 84 -1.49 10.46 3.12
N LEU A 85 -1.25 11.49 2.31
CA LEU A 85 -0.67 11.39 0.98
C LEU A 85 0.76 11.89 1.05
N TYR A 86 1.64 11.21 0.35
CA TYR A 86 3.01 11.66 0.22
C TYR A 86 3.18 12.48 -1.05
N THR A 87 3.84 13.62 -0.92
CA THR A 87 4.37 14.40 -2.02
C THR A 87 5.83 14.65 -1.72
N THR A 88 6.69 14.48 -2.72
CA THR A 88 8.14 14.69 -2.63
C THR A 88 8.44 15.96 -1.84
N CYS A 89 9.17 15.79 -0.76
CA CYS A 89 9.53 16.87 0.16
C CYS A 89 11.04 16.80 0.36
N GLN A 90 11.73 17.92 0.15
CA GLN A 90 13.16 17.99 0.43
C GLN A 90 13.39 17.77 1.93
N GLU A 91 14.50 17.13 2.28
CA GLU A 91 14.88 16.81 3.66
C GLU A 91 13.96 15.80 4.36
N ASP A 92 12.99 15.22 3.64
CA ASP A 92 12.16 14.14 4.16
C ASP A 92 12.87 12.80 4.03
N GLU A 93 12.76 11.99 5.08
CA GLU A 93 13.40 10.69 5.21
C GLU A 93 12.99 9.67 4.11
N VAL A 94 11.89 9.93 3.40
CA VAL A 94 11.45 9.13 2.23
C VAL A 94 12.36 9.35 1.01
N GLU A 95 13.05 10.49 0.90
CA GLU A 95 14.00 10.71 -0.20
C GLU A 95 15.28 9.89 -0.02
N ASP A 96 15.68 9.60 1.23
CA ASP A 96 16.77 8.66 1.50
C ASP A 96 16.41 7.24 1.01
N LEU A 97 15.14 6.84 1.17
CA LEU A 97 14.62 5.57 0.62
C LEU A 97 14.65 5.58 -0.91
N TYR A 98 14.24 6.68 -1.54
CA TYR A 98 14.33 6.83 -2.99
C TYR A 98 15.75 6.62 -3.50
N HIS A 99 16.74 7.26 -2.88
CA HIS A 99 18.13 7.14 -3.28
C HIS A 99 18.68 5.72 -3.07
N LEU A 100 18.33 5.06 -1.97
CA LEU A 100 18.76 3.68 -1.70
C LEU A 100 18.14 2.70 -2.71
N LEU A 101 16.83 2.77 -2.94
CA LEU A 101 16.15 1.88 -3.89
C LEU A 101 16.60 2.13 -5.34
N LYS A 102 16.92 3.38 -5.69
CA LYS A 102 17.53 3.69 -6.99
C LYS A 102 18.89 3.02 -7.16
N LEU A 103 19.76 3.10 -6.14
CA LEU A 103 21.07 2.43 -6.15
C LEU A 103 20.95 0.92 -6.35
N VAL A 104 20.00 0.29 -5.64
CA VAL A 104 19.73 -1.16 -5.78
C VAL A 104 19.23 -1.47 -7.19
N LYS A 105 18.24 -0.71 -7.68
CA LYS A 105 17.68 -0.90 -9.02
C LYS A 105 18.74 -0.84 -10.11
N ASP A 106 19.65 0.13 -10.01
CA ASP A 106 20.72 0.31 -10.99
C ASP A 106 21.77 -0.83 -10.95
N LYS A 107 21.86 -1.60 -9.85
CA LYS A 107 22.85 -2.67 -9.64
C LYS A 107 22.32 -4.08 -9.82
N GLU A 108 21.08 -4.35 -9.44
CA GLU A 108 20.53 -5.71 -9.27
C GLU A 108 19.38 -6.05 -10.24
N GLU A 109 19.10 -5.20 -11.25
CA GLU A 109 18.04 -5.40 -12.26
C GLU A 109 16.66 -5.79 -11.68
N VAL A 110 16.20 -5.03 -10.69
CA VAL A 110 15.00 -5.39 -9.91
C VAL A 110 13.71 -4.79 -10.49
N GLU A 111 12.59 -5.50 -10.32
CA GLU A 111 11.26 -5.07 -10.79
C GLU A 111 10.28 -4.70 -9.68
N GLY A 112 10.62 -4.95 -8.41
CA GLY A 112 9.71 -4.76 -7.29
C GLY A 112 10.40 -4.67 -5.94
N VAL A 113 9.62 -4.29 -4.92
CA VAL A 113 10.08 -4.01 -3.56
C VAL A 113 9.12 -4.65 -2.57
N SER A 114 9.60 -5.57 -1.75
CA SER A 114 8.80 -6.10 -0.62
C SER A 114 8.86 -5.21 0.62
N VAL A 115 7.72 -5.07 1.31
CA VAL A 115 7.53 -4.19 2.47
C VAL A 115 6.69 -4.90 3.54
N GLY A 116 7.20 -4.96 4.76
CA GLY A 116 6.54 -5.61 5.89
C GLY A 116 5.51 -4.75 6.65
N ALA A 117 4.90 -3.72 6.04
CA ALA A 117 3.91 -2.89 6.73
C ALA A 117 2.58 -3.65 6.90
N ILE A 118 2.03 -3.71 8.12
CA ILE A 118 0.76 -4.41 8.39
C ILE A 118 -0.39 -3.43 8.44
N LEU A 119 -0.37 -2.43 9.33
CA LEU A 119 -1.48 -1.49 9.50
C LEU A 119 -1.17 -0.08 8.99
N SER A 120 0.10 0.33 9.03
CA SER A 120 0.52 1.70 8.72
C SER A 120 0.29 2.11 7.26
N ASP A 121 -0.75 2.92 7.03
CA ASP A 121 -0.96 3.61 5.74
C ASP A 121 0.18 4.58 5.45
N TYR A 122 0.76 5.16 6.49
CA TYR A 122 1.87 6.12 6.39
C TYR A 122 3.06 5.50 5.66
N GLN A 123 3.51 4.33 6.13
CA GLN A 123 4.64 3.61 5.54
C GLN A 123 4.30 3.11 4.13
N ARG A 124 3.12 2.51 3.94
CA ARG A 124 2.70 1.97 2.63
C ARG A 124 2.69 3.05 1.56
N VAL A 125 2.03 4.19 1.79
CA VAL A 125 1.88 5.26 0.79
C VAL A 125 3.24 5.83 0.38
N ARG A 126 4.18 5.96 1.32
CA ARG A 126 5.54 6.45 1.04
C ARG A 126 6.35 5.47 0.20
N VAL A 127 6.27 4.18 0.50
CA VAL A 127 6.94 3.17 -0.33
C VAL A 127 6.29 3.07 -1.71
N GLU A 128 4.96 3.13 -1.80
CA GLU A 128 4.24 3.16 -3.08
C GLU A 128 4.67 4.36 -3.94
N ASP A 129 4.84 5.56 -3.36
CA ASP A 129 5.33 6.74 -4.09
C ASP A 129 6.75 6.53 -4.65
N VAL A 130 7.67 6.05 -3.81
CA VAL A 130 9.05 5.78 -4.25
C VAL A 130 9.07 4.72 -5.35
N CYS A 131 8.32 3.64 -5.19
CA CYS A 131 8.21 2.57 -6.18
C CYS A 131 7.64 3.09 -7.50
N ARG A 132 6.58 3.90 -7.45
CA ARG A 132 5.99 4.55 -8.63
C ARG A 132 7.02 5.42 -9.36
N ARG A 133 7.80 6.25 -8.64
CA ARG A 133 8.84 7.10 -9.23
C ARG A 133 9.99 6.30 -9.84
N LEU A 134 10.26 5.11 -9.32
CA LEU A 134 11.30 4.21 -9.81
C LEU A 134 10.77 3.14 -10.76
N ASN A 135 9.47 3.13 -11.10
CA ASN A 135 8.84 2.07 -11.89
C ASN A 135 9.16 0.67 -11.32
N LEU A 136 8.90 0.49 -10.02
CA LEU A 136 9.00 -0.77 -9.28
C LEU A 136 7.61 -1.16 -8.77
N GLN A 137 7.34 -2.45 -8.64
CA GLN A 137 6.11 -2.98 -8.04
C GLN A 137 6.24 -3.17 -6.52
N PRO A 138 5.48 -2.44 -5.68
CA PRO A 138 5.47 -2.69 -4.24
C PRO A 138 4.68 -3.97 -3.90
N LEU A 139 5.24 -4.78 -2.98
CA LEU A 139 4.69 -6.06 -2.50
C LEU A 139 4.48 -5.99 -0.97
N ALA A 140 3.24 -5.71 -0.56
CA ALA A 140 2.85 -5.51 0.83
C ALA A 140 1.82 -6.57 1.26
N TYR A 141 2.23 -7.85 1.26
CA TYR A 141 1.34 -8.99 1.51
C TYR A 141 0.70 -8.98 2.90
N LEU A 142 1.30 -8.29 3.86
CA LEU A 142 0.82 -8.23 5.23
C LEU A 142 -0.18 -7.10 5.45
N TRP A 143 -0.28 -6.15 4.52
CA TRP A 143 -1.06 -4.94 4.73
C TRP A 143 -2.55 -5.25 4.95
N ARG A 144 -3.13 -4.64 5.99
CA ARG A 144 -4.50 -4.76 6.50
C ARG A 144 -4.93 -6.18 6.91
N ARG A 145 -4.00 -7.14 7.05
CA ARG A 145 -4.32 -8.47 7.60
C ARG A 145 -4.63 -8.39 9.10
N ASN A 146 -5.43 -9.34 9.59
CA ASN A 146 -5.74 -9.46 11.02
C ASN A 146 -4.47 -9.79 11.82
N GLN A 147 -4.10 -8.94 12.78
CA GLN A 147 -2.83 -9.02 13.51
C GLN A 147 -2.71 -10.30 14.37
N GLU A 148 -3.78 -10.73 15.03
CA GLU A 148 -3.75 -11.95 15.87
C GLU A 148 -3.46 -13.20 15.04
N THR A 149 -4.13 -13.31 13.90
CA THR A 149 -3.91 -14.40 12.93
C THR A 149 -2.49 -14.32 12.38
N LEU A 150 -2.04 -13.11 12.04
CA LEU A 150 -0.73 -12.88 11.45
C LEU A 150 0.41 -13.26 12.39
N LEU A 151 0.34 -12.88 13.68
CA LEU A 151 1.35 -13.25 14.66
C LEU A 151 1.42 -14.78 14.83
N LYS A 152 0.27 -15.46 14.90
CA LYS A 152 0.19 -16.93 14.95
C LYS A 152 0.83 -17.59 13.73
N GLU A 153 0.56 -17.05 12.55
CA GLU A 153 1.16 -17.55 11.31
C GLU A 153 2.68 -17.34 11.27
N MET A 154 3.19 -16.20 11.75
CA MET A 154 4.63 -15.96 11.84
C MET A 154 5.30 -17.00 12.73
N ILE A 155 4.72 -17.25 13.92
CA ILE A 155 5.21 -18.25 14.88
C ILE A 155 5.18 -19.65 14.24
N SER A 156 4.05 -20.06 13.66
CA SER A 156 3.91 -21.40 13.06
C SER A 156 4.77 -21.59 11.80
N SER A 157 5.11 -20.51 11.11
CA SER A 157 6.02 -20.48 9.96
C SER A 157 7.50 -20.45 10.35
N ASN A 158 7.82 -20.67 11.62
CA ASN A 158 9.18 -20.67 12.17
C ASN A 158 9.93 -19.34 11.99
N ILE A 159 9.24 -18.19 12.10
CA ILE A 159 9.90 -16.91 12.34
C ILE A 159 10.40 -16.88 13.79
N GLN A 160 11.69 -17.14 13.99
CA GLN A 160 12.35 -17.11 15.29
C GLN A 160 12.84 -15.68 15.54
N ALA A 161 11.96 -14.81 16.05
CA ALA A 161 12.31 -13.44 16.40
C ALA A 161 12.20 -13.18 17.90
N ILE A 162 13.03 -12.27 18.40
CA ILE A 162 13.01 -11.81 19.80
C ILE A 162 12.59 -10.35 19.89
N ILE A 163 11.97 -9.96 21.00
CA ILE A 163 11.68 -8.56 21.31
C ILE A 163 12.98 -7.82 21.60
N ILE A 164 13.26 -6.75 20.88
CA ILE A 164 14.47 -5.92 21.07
C ILE A 164 14.18 -4.50 21.53
N LYS A 165 12.92 -4.08 21.53
CA LYS A 165 12.48 -2.79 22.06
C LYS A 165 11.09 -2.96 22.64
N VAL A 166 10.82 -2.25 23.73
CA VAL A 166 9.49 -2.04 24.27
C VAL A 166 9.28 -0.55 24.49
N ALA A 167 8.08 -0.05 24.20
CA ALA A 167 7.74 1.36 24.30
C ALA A 167 6.24 1.57 24.58
N SER A 168 5.60 0.64 25.30
CA SER A 168 4.16 0.69 25.55
C SER A 168 3.78 0.22 26.94
N PHE A 169 2.63 0.71 27.41
CA PHE A 169 2.06 0.32 28.68
C PHE A 169 1.83 -1.19 28.76
N GLY A 170 2.25 -1.79 29.88
CA GLY A 170 2.15 -3.23 30.10
C GLY A 170 3.30 -4.05 29.50
N LEU A 171 4.24 -3.41 28.81
CA LEU A 171 5.50 -4.02 28.38
C LEU A 171 6.65 -3.59 29.29
N ASP A 172 6.99 -4.47 30.22
CA ASP A 172 8.11 -4.36 31.16
C ASP A 172 9.46 -4.77 30.49
N PRO A 173 10.47 -3.88 30.45
CA PRO A 173 11.78 -4.16 29.85
C PRO A 173 12.47 -5.40 30.42
N ASP A 174 12.50 -5.54 31.75
CA ASP A 174 13.21 -6.63 32.44
C ASP A 174 12.54 -7.98 32.20
N LYS A 175 11.25 -7.98 31.90
CA LYS A 175 10.47 -9.21 31.66
C LYS A 175 10.35 -9.58 30.19
N HIS A 176 10.41 -8.63 29.27
CA HIS A 176 10.01 -8.86 27.88
C HIS A 176 11.14 -8.73 26.87
N LEU A 177 12.15 -7.89 27.11
CA LEU A 177 13.29 -7.80 26.20
C LEU A 177 14.01 -9.15 26.12
N GLY A 178 14.29 -9.59 24.88
CA GLY A 178 14.96 -10.85 24.57
C GLY A 178 14.04 -12.07 24.53
N LYS A 179 12.76 -11.95 24.90
CA LYS A 179 11.81 -13.05 24.76
C LYS A 179 11.45 -13.31 23.31
N ALA A 180 11.22 -14.58 22.98
CA ALA A 180 10.76 -15.01 21.67
C ALA A 180 9.27 -14.67 21.44
N LEU A 181 8.85 -14.59 20.17
CA LEU A 181 7.46 -14.25 19.81
C LEU A 181 6.42 -15.20 20.40
N ASP A 182 6.68 -16.50 20.39
CA ASP A 182 5.79 -17.53 20.95
C ASP A 182 5.60 -17.40 22.47
N GLN A 183 6.66 -16.98 23.17
CA GLN A 183 6.62 -16.68 24.60
C GLN A 183 5.84 -15.39 24.91
N MET A 184 5.84 -14.44 23.97
CA MET A 184 5.18 -13.15 24.12
C MET A 184 3.72 -13.15 23.65
N GLU A 185 3.34 -14.02 22.73
CA GLU A 185 2.00 -14.06 22.11
C GLU A 185 0.86 -14.00 23.14
N PRO A 186 0.82 -14.83 24.21
CA PRO A 186 -0.29 -14.80 25.16
C PRO A 186 -0.43 -13.44 25.87
N HIS A 187 0.71 -12.82 26.20
CA HIS A 187 0.76 -11.52 26.87
C HIS A 187 0.32 -10.39 25.94
N LEU A 188 0.75 -10.43 24.67
CA LEU A 188 0.36 -9.43 23.67
C LEU A 188 -1.16 -9.48 23.37
N LEU A 189 -1.75 -10.68 23.32
CA LEU A 189 -3.20 -10.85 23.20
C LEU A 189 -3.94 -10.29 24.41
N GLU A 190 -3.44 -10.54 25.62
CA GLU A 190 -4.01 -9.98 26.86
C GLU A 190 -3.94 -8.44 26.88
N LEU A 191 -2.82 -7.84 26.44
CA LEU A 191 -2.69 -6.38 26.34
C LEU A 191 -3.62 -5.78 25.28
N TYR A 192 -3.82 -6.47 24.16
CA TYR A 192 -4.80 -6.06 23.16
C TYR A 192 -6.22 -6.06 23.72
N GLU A 193 -6.63 -7.13 24.40
CA GLU A 193 -7.98 -7.22 25.01
C GLU A 193 -8.21 -6.14 26.08
N LYS A 194 -7.20 -5.85 26.91
CA LYS A 194 -7.33 -4.91 28.03
C LYS A 194 -7.16 -3.45 27.63
N TYR A 195 -6.24 -3.16 26.71
CA TYR A 195 -5.76 -1.80 26.46
C TYR A 195 -5.77 -1.41 24.98
N GLY A 196 -6.08 -2.34 24.07
CA GLY A 196 -6.08 -2.09 22.64
C GLY A 196 -4.69 -1.97 22.00
N VAL A 197 -3.65 -2.47 22.68
CA VAL A 197 -2.26 -2.52 22.16
C VAL A 197 -2.24 -3.35 20.87
N HIS A 198 -1.51 -2.89 19.85
CA HIS A 198 -1.39 -3.65 18.62
C HIS A 198 -0.58 -4.93 18.84
N VAL A 199 -1.22 -6.08 18.59
CA VAL A 199 -0.63 -7.42 18.78
C VAL A 199 0.66 -7.58 17.97
N CYS A 200 0.72 -6.99 16.77
CA CYS A 200 1.92 -6.99 15.93
C CYS A 200 2.87 -5.80 16.19
N GLY A 201 2.62 -4.92 17.16
CA GLY A 201 3.51 -3.79 17.49
C GLY A 201 3.51 -2.64 16.48
N GLU A 202 2.41 -2.45 15.73
CA GLU A 202 2.31 -1.49 14.63
C GLU A 202 2.47 -0.01 15.02
N GLY A 203 2.16 0.33 16.27
CA GLY A 203 2.33 1.67 16.82
C GLY A 203 3.73 1.94 17.37
N GLY A 204 4.68 1.01 17.16
CA GLY A 204 5.99 1.04 17.78
C GLY A 204 5.97 0.54 19.22
N GLU A 205 4.92 -0.16 19.65
CA GLU A 205 4.80 -0.65 21.03
C GLU A 205 5.93 -1.60 21.41
N TYR A 206 6.40 -2.37 20.43
CA TYR A 206 7.61 -3.17 20.53
C TYR A 206 8.23 -3.35 19.15
N GLU A 207 9.53 -3.64 19.13
CA GLU A 207 10.24 -4.02 17.91
C GLU A 207 10.92 -5.37 18.09
N THR A 208 11.22 -6.01 16.96
CA THR A 208 11.78 -7.36 16.95
C THR A 208 13.04 -7.46 16.12
N PHE A 209 13.84 -8.48 16.40
CA PHE A 209 14.96 -8.90 15.58
C PHE A 209 14.84 -10.39 15.29
N THR A 210 14.85 -10.76 14.01
CA THR A 210 14.72 -12.16 13.59
C THR A 210 16.08 -12.86 13.67
N LEU A 211 16.18 -13.89 14.51
CA LEU A 211 17.38 -14.69 14.67
C LEU A 211 17.45 -15.82 13.63
N ASP A 212 16.29 -16.36 13.27
CA ASP A 212 16.18 -17.37 12.23
C ASP A 212 14.82 -17.37 11.54
N CYS A 213 14.79 -17.78 10.27
CA CYS A 213 13.58 -18.14 9.55
C CYS A 213 13.90 -19.15 8.43
N PRO A 214 12.89 -19.78 7.79
CA PRO A 214 13.12 -20.73 6.71
C PRO A 214 13.98 -20.23 5.55
N LEU A 215 14.01 -18.92 5.29
CA LEU A 215 14.84 -18.34 4.22
C LEU A 215 16.34 -18.29 4.58
N PHE A 216 16.68 -18.29 5.87
CA PHE A 216 18.07 -18.16 6.30
C PHE A 216 18.83 -19.47 6.06
N LYS A 217 20.04 -19.39 5.51
CA LYS A 217 21.00 -20.49 5.38
C LYS A 217 21.80 -20.73 6.67
N LYS A 218 21.96 -19.70 7.49
CA LYS A 218 22.60 -19.74 8.82
C LYS A 218 21.71 -19.00 9.82
N LYS A 219 21.61 -19.50 11.05
CA LYS A 219 20.91 -18.80 12.13
C LYS A 219 21.85 -17.81 12.81
N ILE A 220 21.30 -16.73 13.32
CA ILE A 220 22.02 -15.72 14.12
C ILE A 220 21.88 -16.10 15.60
N VAL A 221 22.98 -16.08 16.33
CA VAL A 221 23.02 -16.36 17.77
C VAL A 221 23.49 -15.12 18.50
N VAL A 222 22.73 -14.72 19.52
CA VAL A 222 23.09 -13.62 20.43
C VAL A 222 24.00 -14.18 21.52
N ASP A 223 25.27 -13.78 21.52
CA ASP A 223 26.23 -14.19 22.56
C ASP A 223 26.10 -13.31 23.81
N SER A 224 25.90 -12.00 23.61
CA SER A 224 25.73 -11.04 24.69
C SER A 224 25.04 -9.76 24.19
N ALA A 225 24.18 -9.21 25.04
CA ALA A 225 23.48 -7.95 24.83
C ALA A 225 23.32 -7.23 26.18
N GLU A 226 23.09 -5.93 26.13
CA GLU A 226 22.74 -5.11 27.29
C GLU A 226 21.42 -4.38 27.06
N VAL A 227 20.71 -4.08 28.16
CA VAL A 227 19.48 -3.29 28.12
C VAL A 227 19.85 -1.82 28.24
N VAL A 228 19.41 -1.01 27.30
CA VAL A 228 19.55 0.45 27.33
C VAL A 228 18.18 1.06 27.62
N MET A 229 18.09 1.77 28.74
CA MET A 229 16.90 2.56 29.09
C MET A 229 16.96 3.90 28.38
N HIS A 230 16.01 4.14 27.47
CA HIS A 230 15.87 5.41 26.77
C HIS A 230 14.96 6.39 27.53
N SER A 231 13.84 5.88 28.06
CA SER A 231 12.93 6.63 28.93
C SER A 231 12.39 5.71 30.03
N ASP A 232 12.57 6.11 31.29
CA ASP A 232 12.09 5.35 32.46
C ASP A 232 10.74 5.93 32.96
N ASP A 233 9.76 6.00 32.04
CA ASP A 233 8.40 6.40 32.41
C ASP A 233 7.73 5.31 33.24
N ALA A 234 7.04 5.72 34.31
CA ALA A 234 6.44 4.79 35.27
C ALA A 234 5.32 3.91 34.68
N PHE A 235 4.79 4.27 33.51
CA PHE A 235 3.67 3.59 32.85
C PHE A 235 4.07 3.00 31.50
N ALA A 236 4.87 3.71 30.70
CA ALA A 236 5.30 3.28 29.37
C ALA A 236 6.82 3.46 29.21
N PRO A 237 7.64 2.62 29.88
CA PRO A 237 9.08 2.69 29.73
C PRO A 237 9.49 2.39 28.29
N VAL A 238 10.49 3.13 27.81
CA VAL A 238 11.13 2.92 26.51
C VAL A 238 12.52 2.35 26.76
N ALA A 239 12.71 1.11 26.36
CA ALA A 239 13.98 0.39 26.53
C ALA A 239 14.24 -0.52 25.34
N TYR A 240 15.51 -0.75 25.05
CA TYR A 240 15.92 -1.61 23.95
C TYR A 240 17.16 -2.45 24.27
N LEU A 241 17.36 -3.51 23.48
CA LEU A 241 18.54 -4.36 23.52
C LEU A 241 19.62 -3.81 22.59
N HIS A 242 20.78 -3.50 23.17
CA HIS A 242 22.00 -3.22 22.43
C HIS A 242 22.84 -4.49 22.35
N PHE A 243 23.02 -5.03 21.14
CA PHE A 243 23.78 -6.25 20.92
C PHE A 243 25.29 -5.99 20.99
N LEU A 244 25.97 -6.60 21.96
CA LEU A 244 27.43 -6.49 22.13
C LEU A 244 28.18 -7.50 21.27
N LYS A 245 27.62 -8.72 21.13
CA LYS A 245 28.25 -9.79 20.36
C LYS A 245 27.20 -10.74 19.79
N LEU A 246 27.35 -11.04 18.51
CA LEU A 246 26.53 -11.95 17.73
C LEU A 246 27.43 -12.81 16.85
N HIS A 247 26.99 -14.01 16.51
CA HIS A 247 27.65 -14.84 15.51
C HIS A 247 26.65 -15.66 14.69
N LEU A 248 27.14 -16.25 13.59
CA LEU A 248 26.36 -17.10 12.71
C LEU A 248 26.67 -18.57 12.95
N GLU A 249 25.64 -19.39 13.06
CA GLU A 249 25.74 -20.84 13.12
C GLU A 249 25.11 -21.48 11.87
N LYS A 250 25.76 -22.52 11.33
CA LYS A 250 25.17 -23.32 10.25
C LYS A 250 23.96 -24.08 10.77
N LYS A 251 22.91 -24.15 9.94
CA LYS A 251 21.77 -25.03 10.20
C LYS A 251 22.17 -26.48 9.98
N ALA A 252 21.70 -27.39 10.84
CA ALA A 252 21.82 -28.82 10.60
C ALA A 252 20.97 -29.18 9.37
N SER A 253 21.62 -29.55 8.25
CA SER A 253 21.06 -29.96 6.94
C SER A 253 19.69 -29.37 6.57
N ALA A 254 19.70 -28.41 5.64
CA ALA A 254 18.51 -27.82 5.04
C ALA A 254 17.54 -28.90 4.53
N SER A 255 16.39 -29.06 5.18
CA SER A 255 15.22 -29.57 4.49
C SER A 255 14.95 -28.61 3.33
N MET A 256 15.13 -29.09 2.11
CA MET A 256 14.89 -28.30 0.91
C MET A 256 13.49 -27.70 1.01
N VAL A 257 13.40 -26.37 1.05
CA VAL A 257 12.13 -25.65 0.94
C VAL A 257 11.69 -25.81 -0.50
N ASN A 258 11.02 -26.92 -0.79
CA ASN A 258 10.30 -27.10 -2.05
C ASN A 258 8.80 -27.22 -1.85
N ASP A 259 8.31 -27.13 -0.62
CA ASP A 259 6.89 -27.01 -0.30
C ASP A 259 6.75 -26.12 0.93
N CYS A 260 6.70 -24.81 0.70
CA CYS A 260 6.04 -23.93 1.65
C CYS A 260 4.55 -24.21 1.46
N THR A 261 3.99 -25.16 2.20
CA THR A 261 2.53 -25.37 2.27
C THR A 261 1.92 -24.25 3.11
N CYS A 262 2.09 -23.01 2.68
CA CYS A 262 1.09 -21.98 2.87
C CYS A 262 0.04 -22.18 1.76
N GLU A 263 -0.59 -23.37 1.74
CA GLU A 263 -1.95 -23.43 1.26
C GLU A 263 -2.73 -22.56 2.24
N VAL A 264 -3.00 -21.33 1.80
CA VAL A 264 -4.19 -20.63 2.26
C VAL A 264 -5.30 -21.63 2.02
N SER A 265 -5.74 -22.28 3.09
CA SER A 265 -7.06 -22.89 3.15
C SER A 265 -8.01 -21.73 2.90
N CYS A 266 -8.27 -21.45 1.61
CA CYS A 266 -9.58 -21.02 1.17
C CYS A 266 -10.49 -22.11 1.72
N LYS A 267 -10.98 -21.93 2.95
CA LYS A 267 -12.25 -22.55 3.29
C LYS A 267 -13.16 -21.96 2.25
N ASP A 268 -13.51 -22.78 1.28
CA ASP A 268 -14.71 -22.60 0.50
C ASP A 268 -15.78 -22.25 1.52
N ASP A 269 -16.10 -20.96 1.62
CA ASP A 269 -17.31 -20.55 2.27
C ASP A 269 -18.39 -21.38 1.61
N ILE A 270 -19.07 -22.14 2.47
CA ILE A 270 -20.13 -23.07 2.16
C ILE A 270 -21.06 -22.40 1.17
N PHE A 271 -20.89 -22.70 -0.12
CA PHE A 271 -21.97 -22.57 -1.07
C PHE A 271 -23.06 -23.50 -0.53
N PRO A 272 -24.29 -23.01 -0.28
CA PRO A 272 -25.39 -23.90 0.02
C PRO A 272 -25.43 -24.94 -1.10
N ALA A 273 -25.49 -26.21 -0.69
CA ALA A 273 -25.63 -27.33 -1.61
C ALA A 273 -26.70 -27.01 -2.65
N SER A 274 -26.35 -27.22 -3.91
CA SER A 274 -27.24 -27.13 -5.05
C SER A 274 -28.56 -27.82 -4.75
N GLU A 275 -29.63 -27.03 -4.56
CA GLU A 275 -30.96 -27.54 -4.78
C GLU A 275 -31.04 -27.95 -6.25
N GLU A 276 -31.45 -29.18 -6.49
CA GLU A 276 -31.71 -29.70 -7.83
C GLU A 276 -32.84 -28.87 -8.45
N ASP A 277 -32.48 -27.84 -9.24
CA ASP A 277 -33.43 -27.08 -10.03
C ASP A 277 -34.02 -27.99 -11.11
N GLU A 278 -35.31 -28.29 -10.97
CA GLU A 278 -36.14 -28.82 -12.06
C GLU A 278 -35.96 -27.94 -13.32
N PRO A 279 -35.99 -28.51 -14.53
CA PRO A 279 -35.76 -27.77 -15.76
C PRO A 279 -36.92 -26.80 -16.02
N GLN A 280 -36.81 -25.58 -15.50
CA GLN A 280 -37.64 -24.47 -15.94
C GLN A 280 -37.15 -24.00 -17.31
N GLU A 281 -38.08 -23.96 -18.27
CA GLU A 281 -37.87 -23.39 -19.60
C GLU A 281 -37.34 -21.95 -19.46
N ASN A 282 -36.03 -21.78 -19.65
CA ASN A 282 -35.41 -20.48 -19.79
C ASN A 282 -35.97 -19.80 -21.04
N THR A 283 -36.99 -18.97 -20.84
CA THR A 283 -37.48 -18.08 -21.88
C THR A 283 -36.35 -17.11 -22.15
N ALA A 284 -35.66 -17.26 -23.29
CA ALA A 284 -34.62 -16.35 -23.71
C ALA A 284 -35.15 -14.92 -23.61
N VAL A 285 -34.53 -14.10 -22.74
CA VAL A 285 -34.80 -12.67 -22.71
C VAL A 285 -34.28 -12.12 -24.03
N VAL A 286 -35.17 -12.07 -25.02
CA VAL A 286 -34.94 -11.36 -26.27
C VAL A 286 -34.90 -9.89 -25.89
N TRP A 287 -33.71 -9.36 -25.68
CA TRP A 287 -33.47 -7.92 -25.72
C TRP A 287 -33.92 -7.45 -27.10
N LYS A 288 -35.16 -6.95 -27.19
CA LYS A 288 -35.63 -6.29 -28.39
C LYS A 288 -34.68 -5.13 -28.63
N SER A 289 -33.91 -5.21 -29.73
CA SER A 289 -33.19 -4.06 -30.27
C SER A 289 -34.21 -2.93 -30.40
N LEU A 290 -34.11 -1.96 -29.50
CA LEU A 290 -34.90 -0.74 -29.60
C LEU A 290 -34.47 -0.08 -30.90
N LYS A 291 -35.42 0.06 -31.83
CA LYS A 291 -35.21 0.84 -33.04
C LYS A 291 -34.63 2.19 -32.62
N HIS A 292 -33.52 2.56 -33.26
CA HIS A 292 -32.85 3.85 -33.09
C HIS A 292 -33.88 4.98 -33.11
N ASN A 293 -34.28 5.44 -31.93
CA ASN A 293 -34.69 6.83 -31.81
C ASN A 293 -33.39 7.60 -32.03
N SER A 294 -33.34 8.41 -33.08
CA SER A 294 -32.26 9.38 -33.28
C SER A 294 -32.30 10.34 -32.10
N TRP A 295 -31.65 9.96 -31.00
CA TRP A 295 -31.41 10.86 -29.90
C TRP A 295 -30.58 12.00 -30.45
N ASP A 296 -31.17 13.18 -30.41
CA ASP A 296 -30.53 14.40 -30.85
C ASP A 296 -29.44 14.73 -29.83
N PHE A 297 -28.22 14.21 -30.05
CA PHE A 297 -27.03 14.44 -29.20
C PHE A 297 -26.53 15.89 -29.27
N THR A 298 -27.30 16.81 -29.87
CA THR A 298 -26.91 18.20 -30.12
C THR A 298 -27.09 19.14 -28.92
N LYS A 299 -27.41 18.66 -27.71
CA LYS A 299 -27.34 19.47 -26.47
C LYS A 299 -26.21 19.02 -25.55
N ILE A 300 -25.09 19.73 -25.62
CA ILE A 300 -24.64 20.81 -24.71
C ILE A 300 -24.44 20.26 -23.30
N PHE A 301 -23.16 20.04 -22.97
CA PHE A 301 -22.63 20.02 -21.62
C PHE A 301 -23.60 20.58 -20.57
N GLY A 302 -24.00 19.74 -19.63
CA GLY A 302 -24.89 20.09 -18.53
C GLY A 302 -24.14 20.12 -17.22
N SER A 303 -24.39 21.13 -16.38
CA SER A 303 -23.99 21.10 -14.97
C SER A 303 -25.24 21.17 -14.10
N SER A 304 -25.37 20.30 -13.11
CA SER A 304 -26.41 20.47 -12.10
C SER A 304 -26.14 21.73 -11.26
N GLY A 305 -27.17 22.18 -10.52
CA GLY A 305 -26.94 23.04 -9.36
C GLY A 305 -26.07 22.32 -8.33
N ARG A 306 -25.36 23.08 -7.48
CA ARG A 306 -24.66 22.53 -6.32
C ARG A 306 -25.67 22.23 -5.22
N SER A 307 -25.66 21.02 -4.68
CA SER A 307 -26.52 20.65 -3.56
C SER A 307 -26.09 21.38 -2.28
N GLN A 308 -26.97 21.44 -1.28
CA GLN A 308 -26.64 21.97 0.05
C GLN A 308 -25.44 21.25 0.69
N ASN A 309 -25.23 19.99 0.29
CA ASN A 309 -24.15 19.15 0.77
C ASN A 309 -22.88 19.24 -0.11
N GLY A 310 -22.79 20.20 -1.03
CA GLY A 310 -21.58 20.45 -1.83
C GLY A 310 -21.40 19.59 -3.07
N TYR A 311 -22.36 18.74 -3.42
CA TYR A 311 -22.29 17.86 -4.59
C TYR A 311 -22.76 18.55 -5.87
N GLN A 312 -22.07 18.28 -6.98
CA GLN A 312 -22.42 18.85 -8.29
C GLN A 312 -22.06 17.89 -9.43
N TRP A 313 -23.03 17.61 -10.30
CA TRP A 313 -22.83 16.82 -11.52
C TRP A 313 -22.40 17.69 -12.68
N PHE A 314 -21.46 17.15 -13.47
CA PHE A 314 -21.06 17.64 -14.78
C PHE A 314 -21.31 16.50 -15.76
N SER A 315 -22.09 16.73 -16.80
CA SER A 315 -22.56 15.68 -17.71
C SER A 315 -22.41 16.08 -19.17
N GLY A 316 -22.20 15.08 -20.02
CA GLY A 316 -22.16 15.26 -21.47
C GLY A 316 -20.89 15.92 -21.99
N ILE A 317 -19.76 15.74 -21.31
CA ILE A 317 -18.45 16.08 -21.89
C ILE A 317 -18.12 15.02 -22.94
N THR A 318 -17.90 15.42 -24.19
CA THR A 318 -17.69 14.49 -25.30
C THR A 318 -16.35 14.71 -25.98
N ALA A 319 -15.67 13.62 -26.34
CA ALA A 319 -14.53 13.65 -27.23
C ALA A 319 -14.98 13.31 -28.65
N HIS A 320 -14.73 14.20 -29.59
CA HIS A 320 -15.09 13.99 -30.99
C HIS A 320 -13.88 13.54 -31.82
N PHE A 321 -14.03 12.45 -32.54
CA PHE A 321 -13.02 11.92 -33.46
C PHE A 321 -13.61 11.75 -34.85
N LEU A 322 -13.15 12.55 -35.81
CA LEU A 322 -13.50 12.44 -37.22
C LEU A 322 -12.22 12.13 -38.01
N PRO A 323 -12.06 10.89 -38.53
CA PRO A 323 -10.86 10.45 -39.24
C PRO A 323 -10.43 11.37 -40.39
N SER A 324 -11.39 12.09 -41.00
CA SER A 324 -11.18 12.98 -42.13
C SER A 324 -10.48 14.30 -41.81
N LYS A 325 -10.27 14.65 -40.52
CA LYS A 325 -9.65 15.92 -40.09
C LYS A 325 -8.22 15.80 -39.56
N GLY A 326 -7.57 14.64 -39.66
CA GLY A 326 -6.17 14.46 -39.24
C GLY A 326 -5.93 14.51 -37.72
N LYS A 327 -6.97 14.72 -36.90
CA LYS A 327 -6.89 14.60 -35.45
C LYS A 327 -6.75 13.14 -35.06
N ASN A 328 -5.92 12.84 -34.05
CA ASN A 328 -5.81 11.50 -33.46
C ASN A 328 -6.70 11.38 -32.19
N ALA A 329 -6.96 10.15 -31.74
CA ALA A 329 -7.79 9.89 -30.55
C ALA A 329 -7.24 10.54 -29.27
N GLN A 330 -5.91 10.65 -29.15
CA GLN A 330 -5.23 11.28 -28.02
C GLN A 330 -5.51 12.79 -27.94
N GLU A 331 -5.48 13.50 -29.06
CA GLU A 331 -5.82 14.92 -29.15
C GLU A 331 -7.29 15.17 -28.80
N ALA A 332 -8.20 14.35 -29.35
CA ALA A 332 -9.62 14.43 -29.02
C ALA A 332 -9.88 14.22 -27.52
N ALA A 333 -9.15 13.30 -26.89
CA ALA A 333 -9.22 13.09 -25.45
C ALA A 333 -8.74 14.31 -24.65
N ARG A 334 -7.57 14.88 -25.01
CA ARG A 334 -7.02 16.08 -24.34
C ARG A 334 -7.95 17.28 -24.44
N GLU A 335 -8.59 17.47 -25.59
CA GLU A 335 -9.58 18.53 -25.80
C GLU A 335 -10.81 18.34 -24.88
N ALA A 336 -11.29 17.11 -24.73
CA ALA A 336 -12.42 16.80 -23.85
C ALA A 336 -12.10 17.06 -22.37
N PHE A 337 -10.92 16.66 -21.89
CA PHE A 337 -10.49 16.96 -20.51
C PHE A 337 -10.22 18.45 -20.28
N SER A 338 -9.66 19.15 -21.27
CA SER A 338 -9.52 20.62 -21.21
C SER A 338 -10.88 21.31 -21.11
N SER A 339 -11.87 20.82 -21.85
CA SER A 339 -13.26 21.30 -21.77
C SER A 339 -13.87 21.03 -20.38
N LEU A 340 -13.68 19.82 -19.84
CA LEU A 340 -14.11 19.49 -18.48
C LEU A 340 -13.49 20.44 -17.44
N GLN A 341 -12.17 20.64 -17.51
CA GLN A 341 -11.45 21.52 -16.59
C GLN A 341 -11.95 22.97 -16.67
N ALA A 342 -12.13 23.52 -17.88
CA ALA A 342 -12.65 24.87 -18.08
C ALA A 342 -14.06 25.03 -17.50
N ASN A 343 -14.92 24.04 -17.73
CA ASN A 343 -16.29 24.03 -17.23
C ASN A 343 -16.34 23.95 -15.69
N MET A 344 -15.52 23.10 -15.07
CA MET A 344 -15.41 23.03 -13.60
C MET A 344 -14.87 24.33 -13.01
N THR A 345 -13.85 24.91 -13.64
CA THR A 345 -13.23 26.17 -13.20
C THR A 345 -14.24 27.31 -13.23
N SER A 346 -15.13 27.36 -14.22
CA SER A 346 -16.24 28.34 -14.29
C SER A 346 -17.21 28.26 -13.11
N LYS A 347 -17.22 27.13 -12.38
CA LYS A 347 -18.02 26.89 -11.17
C LYS A 347 -17.18 26.92 -9.89
N GLY A 348 -15.93 27.37 -9.95
CA GLY A 348 -15.02 27.44 -8.80
C GLY A 348 -14.55 26.07 -8.30
N LEU A 349 -14.60 25.03 -9.14
CA LEU A 349 -14.14 23.68 -8.85
C LEU A 349 -12.86 23.35 -9.62
N LYS A 350 -12.09 22.41 -9.10
CA LYS A 350 -10.87 21.85 -9.69
C LYS A 350 -11.07 20.37 -10.00
N LEU A 351 -10.25 19.79 -10.88
CA LEU A 351 -10.32 18.35 -11.19
C LEU A 351 -10.16 17.46 -9.95
N LYS A 352 -9.36 17.88 -8.97
CA LYS A 352 -9.22 17.18 -7.68
C LYS A 352 -10.51 17.09 -6.84
N ASP A 353 -11.49 17.94 -7.14
CA ASP A 353 -12.80 17.94 -6.47
C ASP A 353 -13.73 16.86 -7.06
N ILE A 354 -13.34 16.21 -8.17
CA ILE A 354 -14.06 15.05 -8.73
C ILE A 354 -13.88 13.85 -7.78
N ILE A 355 -15.00 13.16 -7.52
CA ILE A 355 -15.06 11.96 -6.68
C ILE A 355 -15.50 10.71 -7.45
N LEU A 356 -16.25 10.88 -8.54
CA LEU A 356 -16.70 9.77 -9.39
C LEU A 356 -16.69 10.22 -10.85
N VAL A 357 -16.20 9.35 -11.73
CA VAL A 357 -16.24 9.51 -13.19
C VAL A 357 -16.94 8.31 -13.80
N HIS A 358 -17.93 8.57 -14.65
CA HIS A 358 -18.46 7.62 -15.60
C HIS A 358 -17.86 7.92 -16.97
N LEU A 359 -17.03 7.00 -17.47
CA LEU A 359 -16.40 7.04 -18.78
C LEU A 359 -17.09 6.04 -19.69
N TYR A 360 -17.87 6.55 -20.64
CA TYR A 360 -18.55 5.75 -21.64
C TYR A 360 -17.75 5.81 -22.94
N MET A 361 -17.30 4.66 -23.45
CA MET A 361 -16.44 4.58 -24.63
C MET A 361 -17.20 3.97 -25.81
N LYS A 362 -16.93 4.45 -27.02
CA LYS A 362 -17.50 3.84 -28.24
C LYS A 362 -16.92 2.45 -28.52
N SER A 363 -15.65 2.24 -28.17
CA SER A 363 -14.91 1.00 -28.43
C SER A 363 -13.76 0.87 -27.43
N MET A 364 -13.62 -0.30 -26.81
CA MET A 364 -12.52 -0.63 -25.89
C MET A 364 -11.17 -0.74 -26.61
N LYS A 365 -11.15 -0.78 -27.94
CA LYS A 365 -9.91 -0.69 -28.73
C LYS A 365 -9.16 0.62 -28.50
N ASP A 366 -9.87 1.68 -28.13
CA ASP A 366 -9.28 3.00 -27.87
C ASP A 366 -8.93 3.20 -26.38
N PHE A 367 -9.13 2.17 -25.54
CA PHE A 367 -8.93 2.24 -24.08
C PHE A 367 -7.53 2.69 -23.71
N GLU A 368 -6.48 2.06 -24.23
CA GLU A 368 -5.10 2.39 -23.86
C GLU A 368 -4.77 3.86 -24.16
N VAL A 369 -5.18 4.36 -25.33
CA VAL A 369 -4.94 5.74 -25.75
C VAL A 369 -5.68 6.72 -24.85
N ILE A 370 -6.95 6.49 -24.57
CA ILE A 370 -7.76 7.38 -23.71
C ILE A 370 -7.28 7.31 -22.26
N ASN A 371 -6.93 6.12 -21.77
CA ASN A 371 -6.41 5.92 -20.42
C ASN A 371 -5.06 6.61 -20.23
N SER A 372 -4.20 6.62 -21.26
CA SER A 372 -2.92 7.35 -21.21
C SER A 372 -3.11 8.87 -21.02
N VAL A 373 -4.15 9.45 -21.61
CA VAL A 373 -4.50 10.87 -21.39
C VAL A 373 -5.11 11.04 -20.01
N TYR A 374 -6.04 10.17 -19.61
CA TYR A 374 -6.68 10.21 -18.29
C TYR A 374 -5.65 10.28 -17.14
N VAL A 375 -4.61 9.45 -17.19
CA VAL A 375 -3.53 9.40 -16.19
C VAL A 375 -2.86 10.78 -16.01
N THR A 376 -2.79 11.59 -17.07
CA THR A 376 -2.13 12.90 -17.02
C THR A 376 -3.00 14.02 -16.44
N GLU A 377 -4.30 13.79 -16.28
CA GLU A 377 -5.27 14.80 -15.85
C GLU A 377 -5.56 14.77 -14.34
N PHE A 378 -5.26 13.64 -13.69
CA PHE A 378 -5.52 13.43 -12.27
C PHE A 378 -4.22 13.19 -11.50
N ASP A 379 -4.13 13.78 -10.31
CA ASP A 379 -3.00 13.62 -9.40
C ASP A 379 -3.02 12.25 -8.68
N LEU A 380 -2.27 12.11 -7.59
CA LEU A 380 -2.15 10.91 -6.75
C LEU A 380 -3.48 10.30 -6.28
N CYS A 381 -4.55 11.10 -6.21
CA CYS A 381 -5.89 10.71 -5.77
C CYS A 381 -6.91 10.84 -6.91
N PRO A 382 -6.84 10.00 -7.95
CA PRO A 382 -7.81 10.01 -9.03
C PRO A 382 -9.20 9.63 -8.50
N PRO A 383 -10.29 10.04 -9.18
CA PRO A 383 -11.63 9.70 -8.74
C PRO A 383 -11.92 8.19 -8.83
N ALA A 384 -12.97 7.74 -8.15
CA ALA A 384 -13.56 6.44 -8.48
C ALA A 384 -14.03 6.47 -9.94
N ARG A 385 -13.92 5.35 -10.65
CA ARG A 385 -14.18 5.31 -12.09
C ARG A 385 -15.01 4.10 -12.50
N VAL A 386 -16.10 4.36 -13.21
CA VAL A 386 -16.83 3.38 -13.99
C VAL A 386 -16.46 3.58 -15.45
N CYS A 387 -15.94 2.54 -16.11
CA CYS A 387 -15.55 2.58 -17.52
C CYS A 387 -16.28 1.47 -18.28
N VAL A 388 -17.09 1.83 -19.26
CA VAL A 388 -17.91 0.87 -20.02
C VAL A 388 -17.92 1.19 -21.51
N GLU A 389 -17.92 0.13 -22.34
CA GLU A 389 -18.21 0.25 -23.77
C GLU A 389 -19.73 0.41 -23.96
N THR A 390 -20.14 1.33 -24.83
CA THR A 390 -21.55 1.52 -25.18
C THR A 390 -21.72 2.13 -26.57
N LEU A 391 -22.95 2.09 -27.07
CA LEU A 391 -23.31 2.69 -28.36
C LEU A 391 -23.29 4.21 -28.24
N LEU A 392 -22.29 4.84 -28.87
CA LEU A 392 -22.18 6.28 -29.02
C LEU A 392 -22.37 6.71 -30.49
N PRO A 393 -22.82 7.95 -30.75
CA PRO A 393 -23.00 8.47 -32.09
C PRO A 393 -21.75 8.39 -32.97
N ASP A 394 -21.94 8.51 -34.27
CA ASP A 394 -20.83 8.64 -35.19
C ASP A 394 -20.04 9.92 -34.95
N GLY A 395 -18.71 9.77 -34.97
CA GLY A 395 -17.78 10.83 -34.63
C GLY A 395 -17.60 11.11 -33.13
N VAL A 396 -18.26 10.39 -32.22
CA VAL A 396 -18.02 10.47 -30.77
C VAL A 396 -17.14 9.30 -30.34
N LEU A 397 -16.00 9.60 -29.72
CA LEU A 397 -15.04 8.62 -29.23
C LEU A 397 -15.40 8.13 -27.82
N PHE A 398 -15.68 9.06 -26.91
CA PHE A 398 -16.16 8.78 -25.56
C PHE A 398 -16.99 9.94 -25.00
N LEU A 399 -17.73 9.67 -23.93
CA LEU A 399 -18.49 10.62 -23.13
C LEU A 399 -18.10 10.48 -21.66
N ILE A 400 -17.98 11.62 -20.96
CA ILE A 400 -17.71 11.70 -19.52
C ILE A 400 -18.88 12.39 -18.82
N ASP A 401 -19.36 11.71 -17.78
CA ASP A 401 -20.09 12.34 -16.68
C ASP A 401 -19.24 12.25 -15.41
N CYS A 402 -19.23 13.29 -14.58
CA CYS A 402 -18.52 13.26 -13.32
C CYS A 402 -19.26 13.96 -12.20
N LEU A 403 -19.11 13.40 -11.00
CA LEU A 403 -19.59 13.98 -9.76
C LEU A 403 -18.43 14.67 -9.04
N ALA A 404 -18.60 15.95 -8.75
CA ALA A 404 -17.68 16.72 -7.93
C ALA A 404 -18.28 17.01 -6.55
N HIS A 405 -17.42 17.15 -5.55
CA HIS A 405 -17.80 17.54 -4.19
C HIS A 405 -16.86 18.61 -3.63
N LYS A 406 -17.43 19.73 -3.21
CA LYS A 406 -16.71 20.80 -2.50
C LYS A 406 -17.67 21.56 -1.58
N TYR A 407 -17.23 21.81 -0.35
CA TYR A 407 -17.98 22.63 0.61
C TYR A 407 -17.53 24.10 0.50
N ASP A 408 -18.49 25.03 0.43
CA ASP A 408 -18.20 26.45 0.23
C ASP A 408 -18.06 27.26 1.53
N VAL A 409 -18.34 26.69 2.69
CA VAL A 409 -18.47 27.47 3.93
C VAL A 409 -17.40 27.11 4.95
N ALA A 410 -16.52 28.08 5.23
CA ALA A 410 -15.81 28.18 6.50
C ALA A 410 -16.86 28.51 7.59
N MET A 411 -17.41 27.48 8.23
CA MET A 411 -18.17 27.61 9.46
C MET A 411 -17.41 26.88 10.56
N ASP A 412 -17.32 27.56 11.70
CA ASP A 412 -16.58 27.24 12.91
C ASP A 412 -16.53 25.73 13.27
N ASP A 413 -15.33 25.29 13.64
CA ASP A 413 -15.01 24.19 14.57
C ASP A 413 -15.61 22.78 14.37
N VAL A 414 -16.27 22.47 13.26
CA VAL A 414 -16.65 21.08 12.93
C VAL A 414 -15.63 20.50 11.95
N LEU A 415 -14.84 19.54 12.45
CA LEU A 415 -13.98 18.61 11.70
C LEU A 415 -14.57 18.35 10.32
N HIS A 416 -13.96 18.92 9.29
CA HIS A 416 -14.43 18.72 7.92
C HIS A 416 -14.37 17.22 7.63
N ASP A 417 -15.50 16.64 7.19
CA ASP A 417 -15.58 15.28 6.65
C ASP A 417 -14.63 15.20 5.44
N GLU A 418 -13.39 14.83 5.72
CA GLU A 418 -12.28 14.83 4.77
C GLU A 418 -12.59 13.83 3.63
N LYS A 419 -12.27 14.19 2.39
CA LYS A 419 -12.34 13.26 1.25
C LYS A 419 -11.35 12.13 1.52
N LEU A 420 -11.84 10.95 1.85
CA LEU A 420 -11.03 9.77 2.07
C LEU A 420 -10.89 8.99 0.76
N VAL A 421 -9.66 8.68 0.38
CA VAL A 421 -9.36 8.02 -0.89
C VAL A 421 -8.65 6.71 -0.60
N MET A 422 -9.20 5.62 -1.16
CA MET A 422 -8.54 4.32 -1.18
C MET A 422 -7.97 4.09 -2.57
N HIS A 423 -6.65 4.24 -2.68
CA HIS A 423 -5.87 3.95 -3.87
C HIS A 423 -4.69 3.06 -3.45
N VAL A 424 -4.84 1.75 -3.65
CA VAL A 424 -3.83 0.75 -3.30
C VAL A 424 -3.04 0.41 -4.56
N GLN A 425 -1.72 0.62 -4.55
CA GLN A 425 -0.85 0.28 -5.69
C GLN A 425 0.00 -0.97 -5.45
N SER A 426 0.13 -1.37 -4.18
CA SER A 426 0.83 -2.58 -3.77
C SER A 426 0.02 -3.85 -4.05
N ILE A 427 0.74 -4.94 -4.36
CA ILE A 427 0.18 -6.29 -4.31
C ILE A 427 0.06 -6.67 -2.84
N SER A 428 -1.13 -7.07 -2.41
CA SER A 428 -1.43 -7.47 -1.03
C SER A 428 -2.46 -8.59 -0.98
N HIS A 429 -2.61 -9.25 0.17
CA HIS A 429 -3.70 -10.21 0.38
C HIS A 429 -5.04 -9.55 0.73
N TRP A 430 -5.05 -8.28 1.13
CA TRP A 430 -6.26 -7.61 1.60
C TRP A 430 -7.04 -6.93 0.46
N ALA A 431 -6.36 -6.23 -0.43
CA ALA A 431 -6.97 -5.60 -1.59
C ALA A 431 -6.14 -5.80 -2.86
N PRO A 432 -6.79 -5.97 -4.02
CA PRO A 432 -6.09 -5.98 -5.30
C PRO A 432 -5.48 -4.60 -5.58
N ALA A 433 -4.27 -4.61 -6.13
CA ALA A 433 -3.64 -3.41 -6.65
C ALA A 433 -4.56 -2.75 -7.69
N SER A 434 -4.67 -1.43 -7.65
CA SER A 434 -5.41 -0.67 -8.66
C SER A 434 -4.63 -0.76 -9.96
N ILE A 435 -5.20 -1.48 -10.93
CA ILE A 435 -4.58 -1.72 -12.23
C ILE A 435 -4.69 -0.48 -13.13
N GLY A 436 -5.53 0.49 -12.75
CA GLY A 436 -5.78 1.70 -13.55
C GLY A 436 -5.64 3.00 -12.76
N PRO A 437 -5.76 4.14 -13.47
CA PRO A 437 -5.62 5.47 -12.90
C PRO A 437 -6.91 5.90 -12.17
N TYR A 438 -7.42 5.06 -11.28
CA TYR A 438 -8.63 5.32 -10.53
C TYR A 438 -8.47 4.81 -9.10
N SER A 439 -9.20 5.44 -8.19
CA SER A 439 -9.27 4.97 -6.80
C SER A 439 -10.28 3.83 -6.71
N GLN A 440 -9.98 2.81 -5.92
CA GLN A 440 -10.92 1.72 -5.64
C GLN A 440 -12.18 2.22 -4.95
N SER A 441 -12.04 3.23 -4.08
CA SER A 441 -13.18 3.92 -3.51
C SER A 441 -12.83 5.34 -3.05
N ILE A 442 -13.83 6.20 -3.08
CA ILE A 442 -13.78 7.52 -2.44
C ILE A 442 -14.92 7.63 -1.44
N LYS A 443 -14.59 7.89 -0.18
CA LYS A 443 -15.57 8.17 0.86
C LYS A 443 -15.63 9.67 1.13
N VAL A 444 -16.83 10.21 1.03
CA VAL A 444 -17.14 11.60 1.37
C VAL A 444 -18.29 11.58 2.35
N ARG A 445 -18.04 12.08 3.57
CA ARG A 445 -18.99 11.98 4.69
C ARG A 445 -19.32 10.50 4.95
N ASN A 446 -20.61 10.14 4.92
CA ASN A 446 -21.08 8.77 5.12
C ASN A 446 -21.31 7.98 3.82
N LEU A 447 -20.99 8.56 2.66
CA LEU A 447 -21.21 7.93 1.36
C LEU A 447 -19.87 7.45 0.79
N SER A 448 -19.85 6.23 0.27
CA SER A 448 -18.72 5.65 -0.46
C SER A 448 -19.09 5.50 -1.91
N TYR A 449 -18.19 5.91 -2.80
CA TYR A 449 -18.29 5.88 -4.25
C TYR A 449 -17.26 4.95 -4.84
#